data_AF-A0A645H795-F1
#
_entry.id   AF-A0A645H795-F1
#
_cell.length_a   1.000
_cell.length_b   1.000
_cell.length_c   1.000
_cell.angle_alpha   90.00
_cell.angle_beta   90.00
_cell.angle_gamma   90.00
#
_symmetry.space_group_name_H-M   'P 1'
#
loop_
_entity.id
_entity.type
_entity.pdbx_description
1 polymer ?
#
loop_
_entity_poly.entity_id
_entity_poly.type
_entity_poly.pdbx_seq_one_letter_code
_entity_poly.pdbx_strand_id
1 'polypeptide(L)'
;MKNVVLNGTARAASIGGVEVGGKTGTTERYEVIKNDKGENITKKFSDGWFIGFLKKENISYTVVIFVKNINKDTQGGGTTAAPIFRDIAEYLINKNQ
;
A
#
# COMPACT_ATOMS: atom_id res chain seq x y z
N MET A 1 14.29 5.10 -4.96
CA MET A 1 12.99 4.42 -4.77
C MET A 1 13.01 2.95 -5.17
N LYS A 2 13.55 2.55 -6.35
CA LYS A 2 13.69 1.14 -6.75
C LYS A 2 14.33 0.24 -5.68
N ASN A 3 15.39 0.72 -5.02
CA ASN A 3 16.08 -0.05 -3.97
C ASN A 3 15.19 -0.40 -2.77
N VAL A 4 14.14 0.38 -2.48
CA VAL A 4 13.18 0.06 -1.39
C VAL A 4 12.31 -1.12 -1.78
N VAL A 5 11.99 -1.26 -3.06
CA VAL A 5 11.25 -2.41 -3.61
C VAL A 5 12.16 -3.63 -3.72
N LEU A 6 13.40 -3.47 -4.19
CA LEU A 6 14.31 -4.61 -4.35
C LEU A 6 14.83 -5.15 -3.01
N ASN A 7 15.24 -4.25 -2.12
CA ASN A 7 16.00 -4.61 -0.91
C ASN A 7 15.41 -4.02 0.38
N GLY A 8 14.36 -3.20 0.31
CA GLY A 8 13.78 -2.52 1.47
C GLY A 8 12.44 -3.09 1.92
N THR A 9 11.60 -2.21 2.48
CA THR A 9 10.29 -2.57 3.07
C THR A 9 9.18 -2.78 2.03
N ALA A 10 9.44 -2.46 0.76
CA ALA A 10 8.45 -2.50 -0.32
C ALA A 10 8.57 -3.75 -1.20
N ARG A 11 9.24 -4.82 -0.73
CA ARG A 11 9.51 -6.04 -1.52
C ARG A 11 8.27 -6.70 -2.10
N ALA A 12 7.14 -6.63 -1.41
CA ALA A 12 5.88 -7.17 -1.91
C ALA A 12 5.36 -6.50 -3.20
N ALA A 13 5.91 -5.33 -3.58
CA ALA A 13 5.55 -4.62 -4.81
C ALA A 13 6.38 -5.03 -6.04
N SER A 14 7.39 -5.90 -5.91
CA SER A 14 8.26 -6.26 -7.03
C SER A 14 7.53 -7.13 -8.07
N ILE A 15 7.72 -6.84 -9.35
CA ILE A 15 7.20 -7.64 -10.47
C ILE A 15 8.35 -7.97 -11.42
N GLY A 16 8.47 -9.23 -11.82
CA GLY A 16 9.53 -9.70 -12.72
C GLY A 16 9.45 -9.01 -14.09
N GLY A 17 10.59 -8.51 -14.59
CA GLY A 17 10.66 -7.85 -15.90
C GLY A 17 9.98 -6.48 -15.99
N VAL A 18 9.60 -5.89 -14.86
CA VAL A 18 8.94 -4.58 -14.78
C VAL A 18 9.77 -3.63 -13.94
N GLU A 19 9.94 -2.41 -14.41
CA GLU A 19 10.57 -1.36 -13.61
C GLU A 19 9.56 -0.87 -12.57
N VAL A 20 9.77 -1.23 -11.29
CA VAL A 20 8.94 -0.79 -10.17
C VAL A 20 9.78 0.02 -9.17
N GLY A 21 9.23 1.15 -8.73
CA GLY A 21 9.74 1.91 -7.60
C GLY A 21 8.61 2.40 -6.71
N GLY A 22 8.83 2.44 -5.40
CA GLY A 22 7.80 2.91 -4.49
C GLY A 22 8.27 3.06 -3.06
N LYS A 23 7.35 3.52 -2.21
CA LYS A 23 7.54 3.70 -0.78
C LYS A 23 6.30 3.21 -0.04
N THR A 24 6.55 2.54 1.08
CA THR A 24 5.53 2.12 2.03
C THR A 24 5.42 3.13 3.17
N GLY A 25 4.21 3.33 3.68
CA GLY A 25 3.94 4.07 4.91
C GLY A 25 2.96 3.33 5.80
N THR A 26 3.08 3.55 7.10
CA THR A 26 2.05 3.17 8.08
C THR A 26 1.77 4.41 8.91
N THR A 27 0.50 4.79 9.04
CA THR A 27 0.10 5.98 9.79
C THR A 27 -0.87 5.61 10.88
N GLU A 28 -0.76 6.24 12.03
CA GLU A 28 -1.73 6.09 13.12
C GLU A 28 -2.60 7.35 13.20
N ARG A 29 -3.90 7.18 13.41
CA ARG A 29 -4.85 8.28 13.62
C ARG A 29 -5.77 8.00 14.79
N TYR A 30 -6.27 9.05 15.41
CA TYR A 30 -7.31 8.97 16.44
C TYR A 30 -8.62 9.50 15.87
N GLU A 31 -9.70 8.74 16.04
CA GLU A 31 -11.06 9.17 15.68
C GLU A 31 -11.96 9.05 16.91
N VAL A 32 -12.90 9.99 17.05
CA VAL A 32 -13.99 9.87 18.03
C VAL A 32 -15.09 9.04 17.38
N ILE A 33 -15.42 7.91 17.97
CA ILE A 33 -16.48 7.00 17.52
C ILE A 33 -17.48 6.76 18.64
N LYS A 34 -18.67 6.26 18.31
CA LYS A 34 -19.62 5.80 19.32
C LYS A 34 -19.34 4.34 19.69
N ASN A 35 -19.33 4.04 20.98
CA ASN A 35 -19.35 2.65 21.46
C ASN A 35 -20.77 2.06 21.37
N ASP A 36 -20.92 0.79 21.74
CA ASP A 36 -22.22 0.08 21.71
C ASP A 36 -23.27 0.71 22.65
N LYS A 37 -22.85 1.55 23.60
CA LYS A 37 -23.71 2.32 24.52
C LYS A 37 -24.06 3.72 24.00
N GLY A 38 -23.58 4.08 22.81
CA GLY A 38 -23.80 5.40 22.20
C GLY A 38 -22.90 6.53 22.71
N GLU A 39 -21.93 6.21 23.56
CA GLU A 39 -20.99 7.17 24.16
C GLU A 39 -19.82 7.44 23.22
N ASN A 40 -19.35 8.70 23.19
CA ASN A 40 -18.16 9.07 22.42
C ASN A 40 -16.90 8.51 23.07
N ILE A 41 -16.14 7.73 22.30
CA ILE A 41 -14.83 7.21 22.70
C ILE A 41 -13.77 7.59 21.65
N THR A 42 -12.57 7.91 22.11
CA THR A 42 -11.42 8.10 21.23
C THR A 42 -10.78 6.76 20.93
N LYS A 43 -10.79 6.33 19.67
CA LYS A 43 -10.17 5.09 19.23
C LYS A 43 -8.97 5.38 18.33
N LYS A 44 -7.86 4.69 18.61
CA LYS A 44 -6.67 4.70 17.76
C LYS A 44 -6.82 3.67 16.64
N PHE A 45 -6.48 4.07 15.42
CA PHE A 45 -6.44 3.21 14.25
C PHE A 45 -5.08 3.31 13.57
N SER A 46 -4.72 2.27 12.81
CA SER A 46 -3.55 2.25 11.94
C SER A 46 -4.01 2.06 10.49
N ASP A 47 -3.34 2.71 9.55
CA ASP A 47 -3.63 2.62 8.12
C ASP A 47 -2.34 2.32 7.32
N GLY A 48 -2.47 1.52 6.28
CA GLY A 48 -1.39 1.12 5.38
C GLY A 48 -1.37 1.96 4.11
N TRP A 49 -0.19 2.40 3.71
CA TRP A 49 0.03 3.20 2.51
C TRP A 49 1.08 2.58 1.60
N PHE A 50 0.85 2.73 0.31
CA PHE A 50 1.86 2.55 -0.72
C PHE A 50 1.71 3.61 -1.80
N ILE A 51 2.81 4.25 -2.17
CA ILE A 51 2.89 5.05 -3.39
C ILE A 51 4.01 4.50 -4.25
N GLY A 52 3.73 4.25 -5.52
CA GLY A 52 4.73 3.76 -6.43
C GLY A 52 4.39 4.00 -7.88
N PHE A 53 5.36 3.69 -8.73
CA PHE A 53 5.24 3.72 -10.16
C PHE A 53 5.63 2.37 -10.75
N LEU A 54 5.03 2.04 -11.90
CA LEU A 54 5.47 0.96 -12.76
C LEU A 54 5.77 1.48 -14.17
N LYS A 55 6.79 0.89 -14.80
CA LYS A 55 7.13 1.14 -16.19
C LYS A 55 7.50 -0.17 -16.88
N LYS A 56 6.88 -0.44 -18.03
CA LYS A 56 7.18 -1.56 -18.93
C LYS A 56 6.88 -1.11 -20.36
N GLU A 57 7.88 -1.15 -21.24
CA GLU A 57 7.75 -0.71 -22.64
C GLU A 57 7.11 0.70 -22.74
N ASN A 58 5.94 0.82 -23.36
CA ASN A 58 5.21 2.07 -23.55
C ASN A 58 4.21 2.39 -22.42
N ILE A 59 4.14 1.57 -21.38
CA ILE A 59 3.21 1.73 -20.26
C ILE A 59 3.96 2.39 -19.10
N SER A 60 3.37 3.43 -18.53
CA SER A 60 3.85 4.08 -17.32
C SER A 60 2.68 4.55 -16.46
N TYR A 61 2.64 4.10 -15.21
CA TYR A 61 1.59 4.47 -14.26
C TYR A 61 2.18 4.84 -12.91
N THR A 62 1.52 5.76 -12.22
CA THR A 62 1.71 6.03 -10.79
C THR A 62 0.45 5.63 -10.06
N VAL A 63 0.59 4.88 -8.98
CA VAL A 63 -0.53 4.34 -8.20
C VAL A 63 -0.31 4.64 -6.71
N VAL A 64 -1.36 5.11 -6.06
CA VAL A 64 -1.43 5.29 -4.61
C VAL A 64 -2.46 4.31 -4.06
N ILE A 65 -2.05 3.54 -3.06
CA ILE A 65 -2.90 2.58 -2.35
C ILE A 65 -3.01 3.03 -0.89
N PHE A 66 -4.25 3.06 -0.39
CA PHE A 66 -4.59 3.34 0.99
C PHE A 66 -5.47 2.23 1.54
N VAL A 67 -5.05 1.62 2.65
CA VAL A 67 -5.76 0.53 3.32
C VAL A 67 -6.10 1.00 4.74
N LYS A 68 -7.38 1.26 4.99
CA LYS A 68 -7.86 1.78 6.27
C LYS A 68 -7.95 0.66 7.33
N ASN A 69 -7.70 0.99 8.60
CA ASN A 69 -7.97 0.14 9.78
C ASN A 69 -7.21 -1.20 9.79
N ILE A 70 -5.92 -1.19 9.44
CA ILE A 70 -5.07 -2.37 9.53
C ILE A 70 -4.74 -2.73 10.98
N ASN A 71 -4.39 -3.98 11.24
CA ASN A 71 -3.91 -4.42 12.55
C ASN A 71 -2.52 -3.82 12.81
N LYS A 72 -2.42 -2.87 13.74
CA LYS A 72 -1.17 -2.14 14.02
C LYS A 72 0.00 -3.04 14.45
N ASP A 73 -0.29 -4.18 15.10
CA ASP A 73 0.72 -5.02 15.75
C ASP A 73 1.30 -6.04 14.77
N THR A 74 0.54 -6.42 13.74
CA THR A 74 0.95 -7.45 12.76
C THR A 74 1.02 -6.96 11.32
N GLN A 75 0.57 -5.73 11.03
CA GLN A 75 0.47 -5.20 9.66
C GLN A 75 1.07 -3.80 9.51
N GLY A 76 1.45 -3.47 8.27
CA GLY A 76 1.88 -2.14 7.85
C GLY A 76 1.69 -1.95 6.34
N GLY A 77 2.05 -0.78 5.80
CA GLY A 77 1.93 -0.52 4.36
C GLY A 77 2.67 -1.51 3.46
N GLY A 78 3.80 -2.06 3.93
CA GLY A 78 4.55 -3.08 3.21
C GLY A 78 3.89 -4.45 3.15
N THR A 79 3.06 -4.81 4.13
CA THR A 79 2.36 -6.11 4.17
C THR A 79 0.90 -6.03 3.70
N THR A 80 0.39 -4.81 3.46
CA THR A 80 -1.01 -4.56 3.08
C THR A 80 -1.11 -3.84 1.74
N ALA A 81 -0.70 -2.57 1.68
CA ALA A 81 -0.85 -1.73 0.49
C ALA A 81 0.11 -2.12 -0.66
N ALA A 82 1.33 -2.59 -0.33
CA ALA A 82 2.32 -3.01 -1.33
C ALA A 82 1.90 -4.23 -2.18
N PRO A 83 1.38 -5.34 -1.62
CA PRO A 83 0.88 -6.45 -2.45
C PRO A 83 -0.33 -6.05 -3.29
N ILE A 84 -1.22 -5.17 -2.80
CA ILE A 84 -2.34 -4.66 -3.61
C ILE A 84 -1.83 -3.84 -4.81
N PHE A 85 -0.80 -3.02 -4.62
CA PHE A 85 -0.16 -2.33 -5.75
C PHE A 85 0.35 -3.34 -6.79
N ARG A 86 0.94 -4.45 -6.35
CA ARG A 86 1.44 -5.50 -7.25
C ARG A 86 0.31 -6.08 -8.09
N ASP A 87 -0.79 -6.48 -7.47
CA ASP A 87 -1.94 -7.07 -8.17
C ASP A 87 -2.53 -6.10 -9.22
N ILE A 88 -2.65 -4.82 -8.87
CA ILE A 88 -3.13 -3.77 -9.79
C ILE A 88 -2.13 -3.56 -10.94
N ALA A 89 -0.84 -3.52 -10.64
CA ALA A 89 0.21 -3.33 -11.63
C ALA A 89 0.26 -4.50 -12.63
N GLU A 90 0.17 -5.75 -12.15
CA GLU A 90 0.08 -6.95 -13.00
C GLU A 90 -1.17 -6.90 -13.90
N TYR A 91 -2.32 -6.51 -13.35
CA TYR A 91 -3.55 -6.33 -14.13
C TYR A 91 -3.41 -5.24 -15.21
N LEU A 92 -2.83 -4.08 -14.88
CA LEU A 92 -2.60 -2.98 -15.82
C LEU A 92 -1.62 -3.35 -16.94
N ILE A 93 -0.63 -4.18 -16.66
CA ILE A 93 0.30 -4.69 -17.66
C ILE A 93 -0.44 -5.64 -18.61
N ASN A 94 -1.15 -6.63 -18.08
CA ASN A 94 -1.82 -7.66 -18.87
C ASN A 94 -2.97 -7.11 -19.73
N LYS A 95 -3.65 -6.04 -19.28
CA LYS A 95 -4.71 -5.39 -20.07
C LYS A 95 -4.21 -4.67 -21.32
N ASN A 96 -2.94 -4.27 -21.33
CA ASN A 96 -2.34 -3.45 -22.38
C ASN A 96 -1.35 -4.26 -23.27
N GLN A 97 -1.38 -5.59 -23.16
CA GLN A 97 -0.71 -6.52 -24.07
C GLN A 97 -1.70 -7.02 -25.13
#